data_AF-A0A9P6ZMK6-F1
#
_entry.id   AF-A0A9P6ZMK6-F1
#
_cell.length_a   1.000
_cell.length_b   1.000
_cell.length_c   1.000
_cell.angle_alpha   90.00
_cell.angle_beta   90.00
_cell.angle_gamma   90.00
#
_symmetry.space_group_name_H-M   'P 1'
#
loop_
_entity.id
_entity.type
_entity.pdbx_description
1 polymer ?
#
loop_
_entity_poly.entity_id
_entity_poly.type
_entity_poly.pdbx_seq_one_letter_code
_entity_poly.pdbx_strand_id
1 'polypeptide(L)'
;MLEARLQEAALLKRLLDSIKELVTDANFECNEEGINLQAMDNSHVALVAVKLEATGFKKYRCDRPMPLGVNLNSLTKVLKCAKDDDICIIKASDDADILNLVYEARSSDRIAEYDMKLMDIDAETLGIPDTEYDARVTMTASEFTRIVRDLSQLGESVRIEVSKEGVRFASEGEAANGSVLLKQTEAAREKYANYGKEDEEPKEEDDDENDDEGSSSKKKMKKEKKMKKEDGDVEMEGEEEDEDQEEFKPKSDDEGEEDQDEDEEEDKKSSKKRKKAPAKSNGKPAKKVKKSDETPTDGGVLIEMNQHVSLTFSLKYLVNFSKSSALSNTVQLMMSNDVPLLVSYKFGQGEIKYYLAPKIGEE
;
A
#
# COMPACT_ATOMS: atom_id res chain seq x y z
N MET A 1 16.56 20.56 -7.35
CA MET A 1 16.38 20.16 -5.95
C MET A 1 15.20 19.20 -5.85
N LEU A 2 15.18 18.32 -4.84
CA LEU A 2 14.00 17.58 -4.41
C LEU A 2 13.51 18.09 -3.05
N GLU A 3 12.19 18.30 -2.93
CA GLU A 3 11.49 18.47 -1.66
C GLU A 3 10.14 17.74 -1.71
N ALA A 4 9.99 16.67 -0.92
CA ALA A 4 8.79 15.83 -0.89
C ALA A 4 8.27 15.63 0.55
N ARG A 5 7.06 16.12 0.84
CA ARG A 5 6.45 16.10 2.19
C ARG A 5 5.30 15.10 2.27
N LEU A 6 5.56 13.94 2.87
CA LEU A 6 4.53 12.94 3.21
C LEU A 6 3.82 13.35 4.50
N GLN A 7 2.49 13.19 4.51
CA GLN A 7 1.66 13.51 5.67
C GLN A 7 1.83 12.52 6.83
N GLU A 8 2.29 11.28 6.57
CA GLU A 8 2.50 10.22 7.57
C GLU A 8 3.74 9.37 7.25
N ALA A 9 4.73 9.37 8.15
CA ALA A 9 5.93 8.54 8.03
C ALA A 9 5.60 7.02 8.02
N ALA A 10 4.46 6.63 8.60
CA ALA A 10 3.95 5.25 8.56
C ALA A 10 3.94 4.63 7.16
N LEU A 11 3.60 5.40 6.11
CA LEU A 11 3.53 4.86 4.75
C LEU A 11 4.91 4.40 4.26
N LEU A 12 5.90 5.28 4.34
CA LEU A 12 7.27 4.99 3.90
C LEU A 12 7.92 3.89 4.76
N LYS A 13 7.62 3.84 6.06
CA LYS A 13 8.04 2.75 6.96
C LYS A 13 7.51 1.39 6.50
N ARG A 14 6.20 1.28 6.23
CA ARG A 14 5.56 0.03 5.74
C ARG A 14 6.03 -0.36 4.35
N LEU A 15 6.29 0.62 3.49
CA LEU A 15 6.84 0.42 2.15
C LEU A 15 8.23 -0.22 2.22
N LEU A 16 9.16 0.38 2.97
CA LEU A 16 10.51 -0.19 3.14
C LEU A 16 10.49 -1.55 3.83
N ASP A 17 9.66 -1.71 4.86
CA ASP A 17 9.47 -2.99 5.55
C ASP A 17 8.98 -4.12 4.62
N SER A 18 8.39 -3.78 3.47
CA SER A 18 7.92 -4.71 2.43
C SER A 18 8.91 -4.98 1.29
N ILE A 19 10.00 -4.20 1.15
CA ILE A 19 11.00 -4.36 0.05
C ILE A 19 12.42 -4.70 0.52
N LYS A 20 12.82 -4.30 1.73
CA LYS A 20 14.18 -4.50 2.31
C LYS A 20 14.70 -5.95 2.37
N GLU A 21 13.82 -6.94 2.18
CA GLU A 21 14.14 -8.38 2.22
C GLU A 21 14.24 -9.01 0.82
N LEU A 22 13.93 -8.25 -0.23
CA LEU A 22 14.16 -8.60 -1.62
C LEU A 22 15.42 -7.91 -2.15
N VAL A 23 15.63 -6.66 -1.72
CA VAL A 23 16.64 -5.74 -2.24
C VAL A 23 17.40 -5.11 -1.06
N THR A 24 18.72 -5.02 -1.14
CA THR A 24 19.56 -4.37 -0.11
C THR A 24 19.76 -2.88 -0.36
N ASP A 25 19.89 -2.50 -1.63
CA ASP A 25 20.33 -1.19 -2.13
C ASP A 25 19.54 -0.87 -3.40
N ALA A 26 18.99 0.34 -3.52
CA ALA A 26 18.12 0.72 -4.63
C ALA A 26 18.17 2.22 -4.94
N ASN A 27 17.88 2.59 -6.19
CA ASN A 27 17.63 3.96 -6.59
C ASN A 27 16.15 4.32 -6.37
N PHE A 28 15.91 5.46 -5.71
CA PHE A 28 14.63 6.17 -5.83
C PHE A 28 14.76 7.22 -6.94
N GLU A 29 14.10 6.98 -8.06
CA GLU A 29 14.06 7.89 -9.19
C GLU A 29 12.98 8.93 -8.95
N CYS A 30 13.39 10.16 -8.61
CA CYS A 30 12.47 11.26 -8.39
C CYS A 30 12.35 12.08 -9.69
N ASN A 31 11.13 12.25 -10.18
CA ASN A 31 10.79 13.08 -11.35
C ASN A 31 9.61 14.01 -11.01
N GLU A 32 9.06 14.75 -11.97
CA GLU A 32 7.90 15.65 -11.76
C GLU A 32 6.60 14.89 -11.44
N GLU A 33 6.44 13.66 -11.92
CA GLU A 33 5.26 12.81 -11.71
C GLU A 33 5.21 12.19 -10.30
N GLY A 34 6.37 12.04 -9.65
CA GLY A 34 6.50 11.48 -8.31
C GLY A 34 7.84 10.78 -8.07
N ILE A 35 7.81 9.75 -7.22
CA ILE A 35 8.98 8.95 -6.85
C ILE A 35 8.74 7.50 -7.28
N ASN A 36 9.60 7.01 -8.16
CA ASN A 36 9.64 5.62 -8.60
C ASN A 36 10.79 4.88 -7.92
N LEU A 37 10.66 3.57 -7.76
CA LEU A 37 11.77 2.67 -7.43
C LEU A 37 11.61 1.39 -8.24
N GLN A 38 12.67 0.98 -8.93
CA GLN A 38 12.74 -0.31 -9.61
C GLN A 38 14.00 -1.04 -9.17
N ALA A 39 13.87 -2.32 -8.80
CA ALA A 39 15.03 -3.14 -8.42
C ALA A 39 14.74 -4.64 -8.57
N MET A 40 15.78 -5.41 -8.88
CA MET A 40 15.77 -6.87 -8.90
C MET A 40 16.26 -7.46 -7.57
N ASP A 41 15.85 -8.68 -7.25
CA ASP A 41 16.49 -9.48 -6.20
C ASP A 41 17.86 -9.99 -6.66
N ASN A 42 18.73 -10.37 -5.71
CA ASN A 42 20.09 -10.89 -5.98
C ASN A 42 20.14 -12.15 -6.87
N SER A 43 19.01 -12.82 -7.11
CA SER A 43 18.88 -13.98 -7.98
C SER A 43 18.41 -13.62 -9.41
N HIS A 44 17.97 -12.38 -9.63
CA HIS A 44 17.29 -11.91 -10.86
C HIS A 44 16.03 -12.73 -11.21
N VAL A 45 15.32 -13.24 -10.20
CA VAL A 45 14.08 -14.06 -10.34
C VAL A 45 12.83 -13.25 -9.99
N ALA A 46 12.98 -12.24 -9.13
CA ALA A 46 11.94 -11.29 -8.76
C ALA A 46 12.36 -9.84 -9.02
N LEU A 47 11.42 -9.02 -9.47
CA LEU A 47 11.56 -7.57 -9.63
C LEU A 47 10.48 -6.87 -8.80
N VAL A 48 10.85 -5.80 -8.10
CA VAL A 48 9.92 -4.88 -7.47
C VAL A 48 9.90 -3.56 -8.22
N ALA A 49 8.70 -3.07 -8.50
CA ALA A 49 8.44 -1.72 -9.01
C ALA A 49 7.49 -1.01 -8.04
N VAL A 50 7.86 0.17 -7.59
CA VAL A 50 7.05 1.05 -6.75
C VAL A 50 6.83 2.36 -7.50
N LYS A 51 5.58 2.85 -7.51
CA LYS A 51 5.22 4.20 -7.94
C LYS A 51 4.57 4.92 -6.76
N LEU A 52 5.11 6.08 -6.38
CA LEU A 52 4.49 7.03 -5.45
C LEU A 52 4.20 8.32 -6.20
N GLU A 53 2.94 8.70 -6.33
CA GLU A 53 2.56 9.84 -7.18
C GLU A 53 2.72 11.18 -6.47
N ALA A 54 3.10 12.23 -7.19
CA ALA A 54 3.29 13.58 -6.66
C ALA A 54 2.02 14.14 -5.98
N THR A 55 0.84 13.74 -6.47
CA THR A 55 -0.49 13.96 -5.88
C THR A 55 -0.62 13.46 -4.43
N GLY A 56 0.17 12.45 -4.07
CA GLY A 56 0.22 11.84 -2.74
C GLY A 56 0.95 12.64 -1.67
N PHE A 57 1.70 13.66 -2.05
CA PHE A 57 2.50 14.46 -1.12
C PHE A 57 1.82 15.80 -0.86
N LYS A 58 1.87 16.28 0.39
CA LYS A 58 1.32 17.60 0.76
C LYS A 58 2.04 18.76 0.07
N LYS A 59 3.29 18.53 -0.31
CA LYS A 59 4.13 19.39 -1.11
C LYS A 59 5.11 18.48 -1.82
N TYR A 60 5.17 18.59 -3.14
CA TYR A 60 6.14 17.89 -3.97
C TYR A 60 6.81 18.90 -4.90
N ARG A 61 8.12 18.81 -5.02
CA ARG A 61 8.91 19.59 -5.98
C ARG A 61 10.15 18.78 -6.35
N CYS A 62 10.31 18.51 -7.64
CA CYS A 62 11.52 17.94 -8.22
C CYS A 62 11.88 18.79 -9.44
N ASP A 63 12.94 19.61 -9.36
CA ASP A 63 13.28 20.55 -10.45
C ASP A 63 13.91 19.87 -11.68
N ARG A 64 14.50 18.69 -11.49
CA ARG A 64 15.19 17.87 -12.49
C ARG A 64 15.14 16.42 -12.05
N PRO A 65 14.92 15.44 -12.97
CA PRO A 65 14.99 14.03 -12.62
C PRO A 65 16.33 13.67 -11.96
N MET A 66 16.28 12.96 -10.83
CA MET A 66 17.47 12.55 -10.07
C MET A 66 17.28 11.15 -9.45
N PRO A 67 18.24 10.21 -9.65
CA PRO A 67 18.27 8.95 -8.92
C PRO A 67 18.90 9.17 -7.53
N LEU A 68 18.25 8.66 -6.49
CA LEU A 68 18.74 8.70 -5.11
C LEU A 68 19.08 7.29 -4.65
N GLY A 69 20.34 6.88 -4.84
CA GLY A 69 20.83 5.56 -4.47
C GLY A 69 21.03 5.40 -2.97
N VAL A 70 20.28 4.49 -2.34
CA VAL A 70 20.25 4.30 -0.89
C VAL A 70 20.35 2.82 -0.48
N ASN A 71 21.09 2.58 0.61
CA ASN A 71 21.05 1.31 1.32
C ASN A 71 19.75 1.22 2.13
N LEU A 72 18.81 0.37 1.69
CA LEU A 72 17.48 0.23 2.28
C LEU A 72 17.52 -0.22 3.75
N ASN A 73 18.55 -1.00 4.11
CA ASN A 73 18.80 -1.43 5.49
C ASN A 73 19.20 -0.27 6.42
N SER A 74 19.86 0.77 5.91
CA SER A 74 20.23 1.96 6.66
C SER A 74 19.08 2.97 6.71
N LEU A 75 18.36 3.14 5.59
CA LEU A 75 17.17 3.99 5.52
C LEU A 75 16.07 3.49 6.48
N THR A 76 15.88 2.16 6.55
CA THR A 76 14.97 1.50 7.52
C THR A 76 15.37 1.75 8.98
N LYS A 77 16.66 1.99 9.30
CA LYS A 77 17.08 2.34 10.67
C LYS A 77 16.70 3.78 11.01
N VAL A 78 16.92 4.72 10.09
CA VAL A 78 16.58 6.14 10.29
C VAL A 78 15.05 6.32 10.41
N LEU A 79 14.27 5.67 9.54
CA LEU A 79 12.81 5.69 9.61
C LEU A 79 12.20 5.06 10.87
N LYS A 80 12.96 4.26 11.62
CA LYS A 80 12.55 3.77 12.96
C LYS A 80 12.72 4.79 14.08
N CYS A 81 13.40 5.92 13.84
CA CYS A 81 13.51 7.03 14.78
C CYS A 81 12.32 8.01 14.72
N ALA A 82 11.47 7.87 13.69
CA ALA A 82 10.20 8.58 13.55
C ALA A 82 9.04 7.75 14.13
N LYS A 83 8.00 8.40 14.63
CA LYS A 83 6.71 7.76 14.93
C LYS A 83 5.97 7.42 13.63
N ASP A 84 4.76 6.91 13.75
CA ASP A 84 3.90 6.60 12.59
C ASP A 84 3.11 7.83 12.13
N ASP A 85 2.74 8.71 13.07
CA ASP A 85 1.99 9.95 12.88
C ASP A 85 2.84 11.18 12.53
N ASP A 86 4.17 11.10 12.70
CA ASP A 86 5.11 12.15 12.33
C ASP A 86 5.02 12.45 10.81
N ILE A 87 5.13 13.74 10.45
CA ILE A 87 5.24 14.20 9.06
C ILE A 87 6.67 13.95 8.59
N CYS A 88 6.86 13.40 7.40
CA CYS A 88 8.19 13.12 6.83
C CYS A 88 8.45 14.05 5.64
N ILE A 89 9.57 14.78 5.68
CA ILE A 89 10.06 15.61 4.58
C ILE A 89 11.38 15.02 4.09
N ILE A 90 11.40 14.66 2.82
CA ILE A 90 12.58 14.20 2.09
C ILE A 90 13.15 15.40 1.32
N LYS A 91 14.42 15.72 1.52
CA LYS A 91 15.13 16.79 0.78
C LYS A 91 16.41 16.24 0.16
N ALA A 92 16.67 16.58 -1.10
CA ALA A 92 17.95 16.32 -1.75
C ALA A 92 18.43 17.53 -2.57
N SER A 93 19.72 17.83 -2.43
CA SER A 93 20.42 18.86 -3.20
C SER A 93 20.64 18.42 -4.64
N ASP A 94 20.85 19.38 -5.55
CA ASP A 94 21.09 19.13 -6.98
C ASP A 94 22.34 18.28 -7.27
N ASP A 95 23.31 18.24 -6.36
CA ASP A 95 24.54 17.44 -6.46
C ASP A 95 24.38 16.00 -5.90
N ALA A 96 23.23 15.68 -5.28
CA ALA A 96 22.84 14.34 -4.82
C ALA A 96 23.83 13.55 -3.91
N ASP A 97 24.81 14.19 -3.26
CA ASP A 97 25.69 13.53 -2.28
C ASP A 97 24.98 13.08 -0.98
N ILE A 98 23.97 13.85 -0.54
CA ILE A 98 23.33 13.72 0.77
C ILE A 98 21.80 13.81 0.65
N LEU A 99 21.13 12.84 1.26
CA LEU A 99 19.70 12.80 1.51
C LEU A 99 19.41 13.31 2.93
N ASN A 100 18.70 14.43 3.05
CA ASN A 100 18.26 14.97 4.33
C ASN A 100 16.82 14.55 4.60
N LEU A 101 16.59 13.89 5.75
CA LEU A 101 15.29 13.41 6.19
C LEU A 101 14.87 14.15 7.46
N VAL A 102 13.80 14.94 7.35
CA VAL A 102 13.25 15.70 8.47
C VAL A 102 11.92 15.08 8.91
N TYR A 103 11.79 14.82 10.21
CA TYR A 103 10.56 14.36 10.82
C TYR A 103 10.01 15.43 11.75
N GLU A 104 8.80 15.91 11.48
CA GLU A 104 8.06 16.88 12.31
C GLU A 104 6.96 16.13 13.07
N ALA A 105 6.99 16.16 14.40
CA ALA A 105 5.95 15.51 15.19
C ALA A 105 4.65 16.35 15.22
N ARG A 106 3.49 15.73 14.94
CA ARG A 106 2.20 16.43 14.97
C ARG A 106 1.75 16.86 16.37
N SER A 107 2.24 16.18 17.41
CA SER A 107 1.76 16.29 18.79
C SER A 107 2.69 17.09 19.71
N SER A 108 3.81 17.60 19.21
CA SER A 108 4.88 18.22 19.99
C SER A 108 5.81 18.98 19.05
N ASP A 109 6.39 20.10 19.48
CA ASP A 109 7.34 20.90 18.69
C ASP A 109 8.74 20.24 18.59
N ARG A 110 8.76 18.98 18.15
CA ARG A 110 9.95 18.16 17.91
C ARG A 110 10.15 18.04 16.41
N ILE A 111 11.21 18.66 15.94
CA ILE A 111 11.80 18.42 14.62
C ILE A 111 13.03 17.53 14.82
N ALA A 112 13.19 16.49 14.01
CA ALA A 112 14.35 15.61 14.02
C ALA A 112 14.90 15.46 12.60
N GLU A 113 16.12 15.96 12.37
CA GLU A 113 16.79 15.92 11.07
C GLU A 113 17.86 14.83 11.05
N TYR A 114 17.95 14.11 9.93
CA TYR A 114 18.89 13.01 9.73
C TYR A 114 19.50 13.08 8.32
N ASP A 115 20.81 13.28 8.26
CA ASP A 115 21.56 13.25 7.01
C ASP A 115 22.07 11.84 6.71
N MET A 116 21.76 11.35 5.52
CA MET A 116 22.26 10.09 4.97
C MET A 116 23.11 10.37 3.73
N LYS A 117 24.29 9.74 3.65
CA LYS A 117 25.04 9.72 2.39
C LYS A 117 24.31 8.85 1.37
N LEU A 118 24.20 9.39 0.17
CA LEU A 118 23.75 8.64 -1.00
C LEU A 118 24.91 7.81 -1.57
N MET A 119 24.60 6.93 -2.51
CA MET A 119 25.56 6.03 -3.15
C MET A 119 25.30 6.01 -4.66
N ASP A 120 26.37 6.00 -5.45
CA ASP A 120 26.27 5.74 -6.88
C ASP A 120 25.86 4.27 -7.09
N ILE A 121 24.63 4.05 -7.56
CA ILE A 121 24.10 2.76 -7.98
C ILE A 121 23.73 2.88 -9.46
N ASP A 122 24.27 2.00 -10.31
CA ASP A 122 23.97 1.99 -11.74
C ASP A 122 22.46 1.80 -11.99
N ALA A 123 21.86 2.74 -12.73
CA ALA A 123 20.43 2.78 -13.00
C ALA A 123 20.03 1.86 -14.18
N GLU A 124 20.03 0.54 -13.94
CA GLU A 124 19.45 -0.44 -14.88
C GLU A 124 17.91 -0.39 -14.89
N THR A 125 17.35 0.65 -15.52
CA THR A 125 15.91 0.76 -15.77
C THR A 125 15.46 -0.32 -16.74
N LEU A 126 14.70 -1.29 -16.24
CA LEU A 126 14.12 -2.37 -17.03
C LEU A 126 12.76 -1.93 -17.57
N GLY A 127 12.68 -1.73 -18.89
CA GLY A 127 11.43 -1.48 -19.58
C GLY A 127 10.46 -2.67 -19.39
N ILE A 128 9.47 -2.50 -18.52
CA ILE A 128 8.38 -3.47 -18.33
C ILE A 128 7.44 -3.31 -19.53
N PRO A 129 7.23 -4.35 -20.36
CA PRO A 129 6.30 -4.26 -21.48
C PRO A 129 4.85 -4.33 -20.99
N ASP A 130 3.98 -3.52 -21.58
CA ASP A 130 2.53 -3.63 -21.39
C ASP A 130 2.07 -4.99 -21.91
N THR A 131 1.74 -5.88 -20.97
CA THR A 131 1.50 -7.30 -21.24
C THR A 131 0.06 -7.65 -20.88
N GLU A 132 -0.66 -8.28 -21.81
CA GLU A 132 -1.98 -8.81 -21.55
C GLU A 132 -1.90 -10.06 -20.65
N TYR A 133 -2.78 -10.16 -19.67
CA TYR A 133 -2.81 -11.26 -18.70
C TYR A 133 -4.09 -12.09 -18.89
N ASP A 134 -3.93 -13.39 -19.15
CA ASP A 134 -5.03 -14.35 -19.34
C ASP A 134 -5.96 -14.49 -18.13
N ALA A 135 -5.43 -14.23 -16.92
CA ALA A 135 -6.15 -14.32 -15.68
C ALA A 135 -5.79 -13.16 -14.74
N ARG A 136 -6.81 -12.51 -14.18
CA ARG A 136 -6.70 -11.52 -13.10
C ARG A 136 -7.54 -11.99 -11.91
N VAL A 137 -6.94 -12.01 -10.72
CA VAL A 137 -7.58 -12.48 -9.48
C VAL A 137 -7.41 -11.43 -8.39
N THR A 138 -8.50 -10.78 -7.98
CA THR A 138 -8.50 -9.75 -6.92
C THR A 138 -9.08 -10.34 -5.63
N MET A 139 -8.35 -10.22 -4.52
CA MET A 139 -8.71 -10.82 -3.22
C MET A 139 -8.24 -9.98 -2.03
N THR A 140 -8.71 -10.34 -0.83
CA THR A 140 -8.26 -9.70 0.41
C THR A 140 -6.81 -10.08 0.72
N ALA A 141 -5.94 -9.08 0.90
CA ALA A 141 -4.50 -9.27 1.10
C ALA A 141 -4.16 -10.10 2.35
N SER A 142 -4.98 -10.02 3.41
CA SER A 142 -4.81 -10.82 4.63
C SER A 142 -4.99 -12.32 4.40
N GLU A 143 -5.94 -12.73 3.54
CA GLU A 143 -6.17 -14.15 3.22
C GLU A 143 -5.08 -14.68 2.27
N PHE A 144 -4.62 -13.87 1.29
CA PHE A 144 -3.42 -14.20 0.51
C PHE A 144 -2.19 -14.40 1.41
N THR A 145 -1.92 -13.45 2.31
CA THR A 145 -0.84 -13.51 3.30
C THR A 145 -0.91 -14.75 4.19
N ARG A 146 -2.12 -15.18 4.55
CA ARG A 146 -2.35 -16.43 5.27
C ARG A 146 -2.02 -17.65 4.41
N ILE A 147 -2.58 -17.75 3.21
CA ILE A 147 -2.41 -18.90 2.31
C ILE A 147 -0.92 -19.13 2.00
N VAL A 148 -0.16 -18.08 1.64
CA VAL A 148 1.27 -18.26 1.32
C VAL A 148 2.10 -18.65 2.54
N ARG A 149 1.73 -18.20 3.75
CA ARG A 149 2.39 -18.62 5.00
C ARG A 149 2.04 -20.05 5.36
N ASP A 150 0.77 -20.41 5.37
CA ASP A 150 0.29 -21.76 5.71
C ASP A 150 0.89 -22.81 4.74
N LEU A 151 0.98 -22.50 3.43
CA LEU A 151 1.62 -23.37 2.44
C LEU A 151 3.16 -23.40 2.56
N SER A 152 3.82 -22.30 2.96
CA SER A 152 5.28 -22.27 3.17
C SER A 152 5.79 -23.18 4.29
N GLN A 153 4.89 -23.66 5.17
CA GLN A 153 5.20 -24.67 6.19
C GLN A 153 5.11 -26.12 5.66
N LEU A 154 4.58 -26.30 4.43
CA LEU A 154 4.40 -27.60 3.79
C LEU A 154 5.45 -27.85 2.70
N GLY A 155 5.78 -26.84 1.89
CA GLY A 155 6.77 -26.95 0.82
C GLY A 155 7.30 -25.60 0.33
N GLU A 156 8.28 -25.65 -0.57
CA GLU A 156 8.97 -24.47 -1.10
C GLU A 156 8.28 -23.81 -2.32
N SER A 157 7.31 -24.51 -2.93
CA SER A 157 6.73 -24.15 -4.21
C SER A 157 5.21 -24.31 -4.20
N VAL A 158 4.49 -23.34 -4.75
CA VAL A 158 3.03 -23.38 -4.91
C VAL A 158 2.66 -23.36 -6.39
N ARG A 159 1.84 -24.32 -6.82
CA ARG A 159 1.10 -24.28 -8.07
C ARG A 159 -0.14 -23.41 -7.85
N ILE A 160 -0.25 -22.33 -8.62
CA ILE A 160 -1.42 -21.44 -8.66
C ILE A 160 -2.16 -21.76 -9.96
N GLU A 161 -3.40 -22.20 -9.83
CA GLU A 161 -4.28 -22.58 -10.94
C GLU A 161 -5.53 -21.71 -10.93
N VAL A 162 -5.84 -21.04 -12.04
CA VAL A 162 -7.06 -20.20 -12.20
C VAL A 162 -8.05 -20.90 -13.12
N SER A 163 -9.28 -21.09 -12.64
CA SER A 163 -10.30 -21.89 -13.31
C SER A 163 -11.72 -21.34 -13.11
N LYS A 164 -12.69 -21.90 -13.84
CA LYS A 164 -14.13 -21.64 -13.67
C LYS A 164 -14.71 -22.10 -12.31
N GLU A 165 -13.98 -22.89 -11.52
CA GLU A 165 -14.39 -23.23 -10.14
C GLU A 165 -13.89 -22.20 -9.10
N GLY A 166 -12.82 -21.46 -9.42
CA GLY A 166 -12.09 -20.63 -8.48
C GLY A 166 -10.58 -20.59 -8.77
N VAL A 167 -9.84 -19.91 -7.90
CA VAL A 167 -8.37 -19.96 -7.85
C VAL A 167 -7.94 -21.02 -6.84
N ARG A 168 -7.08 -21.94 -7.25
CA ARG A 168 -6.51 -23.00 -6.43
C ARG A 168 -5.03 -22.73 -6.18
N PHE A 169 -4.65 -22.74 -4.92
CA PHE A 169 -3.26 -22.78 -4.48
C PHE A 169 -2.97 -24.21 -4.01
N ALA A 170 -1.94 -24.86 -4.55
CA ALA A 170 -1.54 -26.21 -4.16
C ALA A 170 -0.03 -26.27 -3.90
N SER A 171 0.38 -26.78 -2.75
CA SER A 171 1.78 -27.06 -2.40
C SER A 171 1.95 -28.55 -2.17
N GLU A 172 2.92 -29.14 -2.85
CA GLU A 172 3.37 -30.51 -2.59
C GLU A 172 4.59 -30.43 -1.65
N GLY A 173 4.73 -31.39 -0.74
CA GLY A 173 5.67 -31.30 0.38
C GLY A 173 6.02 -32.67 0.99
N GLU A 174 7.22 -32.79 1.57
CA GLU A 174 7.74 -34.07 2.07
C GLU A 174 6.87 -34.67 3.18
N ALA A 175 6.38 -33.83 4.10
CA ALA A 175 5.57 -34.27 5.24
C ALA A 175 4.06 -34.27 4.97
N ALA A 176 3.57 -33.34 4.13
CA ALA A 176 2.15 -33.20 3.80
C ALA A 176 1.95 -32.31 2.56
N ASN A 177 0.89 -32.60 1.79
CA ASN A 177 0.45 -31.77 0.67
C ASN A 177 -0.73 -30.89 1.10
N GLY A 178 -0.74 -29.62 0.67
CA GLY A 178 -1.81 -28.67 0.94
C GLY A 178 -2.51 -28.21 -0.34
N SER A 179 -3.83 -28.04 -0.30
CA SER A 179 -4.56 -27.33 -1.35
C SER A 179 -5.67 -26.46 -0.77
N VAL A 180 -5.68 -25.20 -1.18
CA VAL A 180 -6.71 -24.19 -0.84
C VAL A 180 -7.40 -23.78 -2.14
N LEU A 181 -8.73 -23.67 -2.14
CA LEU A 181 -9.53 -23.25 -3.28
C LEU A 181 -10.42 -22.08 -2.85
N LEU A 182 -10.16 -20.89 -3.40
CA LEU A 182 -11.02 -19.72 -3.20
C LEU A 182 -11.99 -19.62 -4.37
N LYS A 183 -13.28 -19.59 -4.08
CA LYS A 183 -14.35 -19.50 -5.09
C LYS A 183 -14.81 -18.06 -5.28
N GLN A 184 -15.26 -17.75 -6.50
CA GLN A 184 -15.84 -16.46 -6.81
C GLN A 184 -17.20 -16.30 -6.10
N THR A 185 -17.42 -15.13 -5.48
CA THR A 185 -18.63 -14.80 -4.73
C THR A 185 -19.22 -13.51 -5.29
N GLU A 186 -20.54 -13.42 -5.41
CA GLU A 186 -21.22 -12.23 -5.97
C GLU A 186 -20.87 -10.94 -5.21
N ALA A 187 -20.84 -10.99 -3.87
CA ALA A 187 -20.38 -9.88 -3.03
C ALA A 187 -18.94 -9.42 -3.31
N ALA A 188 -18.04 -10.33 -3.73
CA ALA A 188 -16.67 -9.98 -4.11
C ALA A 188 -16.62 -9.39 -5.53
N ARG A 189 -17.52 -9.81 -6.42
CA ARG A 189 -17.68 -9.20 -7.75
C ARG A 189 -18.13 -7.73 -7.63
N GLU A 190 -19.06 -7.43 -6.73
CA GLU A 190 -19.47 -6.06 -6.43
C GLU A 190 -18.35 -5.26 -5.74
N LYS A 191 -17.74 -5.82 -4.67
CA LYS A 191 -16.68 -5.17 -3.87
C LYS A 191 -15.43 -4.79 -4.70
N TYR A 192 -15.12 -5.54 -5.75
CA TYR A 192 -13.90 -5.33 -6.56
C TYR A 192 -14.16 -4.91 -8.01
N ALA A 193 -15.41 -4.63 -8.41
CA ALA A 193 -15.77 -4.29 -9.81
C ALA A 193 -14.97 -3.12 -10.41
N ASN A 194 -14.59 -2.15 -9.56
CA ASN A 194 -13.90 -0.92 -9.94
C ASN A 194 -12.39 -0.93 -9.58
N TYR A 195 -11.87 -2.03 -9.00
CA TYR A 195 -10.50 -2.06 -8.48
C TYR A 195 -9.47 -1.94 -9.61
N GLY A 196 -8.81 -0.78 -9.70
CA GLY A 196 -7.82 -0.46 -10.74
C GLY A 196 -8.42 0.09 -12.05
N LYS A 197 -9.67 0.57 -12.04
CA LYS A 197 -10.31 1.26 -13.19
C LYS A 197 -10.35 2.78 -13.06
N GLU A 198 -9.66 3.33 -12.06
CA GLU A 198 -9.56 4.78 -11.85
C GLU A 198 -8.47 5.42 -12.74
N ASP A 199 -7.62 4.58 -13.37
CA ASP A 199 -6.51 4.97 -14.25
C ASP A 199 -6.82 4.81 -15.75
N GLU A 200 -7.96 4.23 -16.13
CA GLU A 200 -8.41 4.22 -17.52
C GLU A 200 -9.15 5.54 -17.79
N GLU A 201 -8.51 6.47 -18.50
CA GLU A 201 -9.22 7.61 -19.10
C GLU A 201 -10.42 7.09 -19.91
N PRO A 202 -11.60 7.73 -19.82
CA PRO A 202 -12.74 7.31 -20.60
C PRO A 202 -12.40 7.49 -22.08
N LYS A 203 -12.20 6.38 -22.78
CA LYS A 203 -12.11 6.37 -24.25
C LYS A 203 -13.38 7.05 -24.77
N GLU A 204 -13.20 8.19 -25.44
CA GLU A 204 -14.28 8.77 -26.21
C GLU A 204 -14.65 7.74 -27.28
N GLU A 205 -15.86 7.17 -27.18
CA GLU A 205 -16.40 6.31 -28.21
C GLU A 205 -16.73 7.23 -29.40
N ASP A 206 -15.85 7.22 -30.42
CA ASP A 206 -16.06 7.87 -31.72
C ASP A 206 -17.29 7.22 -32.39
N ASP A 207 -18.48 7.74 -32.06
CA ASP A 207 -19.80 7.31 -32.53
C ASP A 207 -20.00 7.76 -34.01
N ASP A 208 -19.17 7.24 -34.91
CA ASP A 208 -19.07 7.61 -36.33
C ASP A 208 -20.16 6.92 -37.19
N GLU A 209 -21.43 6.96 -36.74
CA GLU A 209 -22.58 6.58 -37.56
C GLU A 209 -23.10 7.77 -38.38
N ASN A 210 -22.94 7.64 -39.70
CA ASN A 210 -23.47 8.58 -40.69
C ASN A 210 -24.97 8.33 -40.90
N ASP A 211 -25.77 9.40 -40.97
CA ASP A 211 -27.02 9.38 -41.75
C ASP A 211 -27.32 10.77 -42.35
N ASP A 212 -27.93 10.81 -43.54
CA ASP A 212 -28.02 12.00 -44.42
C ASP A 212 -29.47 12.47 -44.68
N GLU A 213 -29.61 13.65 -45.28
CA GLU A 213 -30.83 14.34 -45.70
C GLU A 213 -31.77 14.89 -44.58
N GLY A 214 -32.63 15.87 -44.93
CA GLY A 214 -33.74 16.30 -44.04
C GLY A 214 -34.33 17.70 -44.28
N SER A 215 -33.48 18.72 -44.38
CA SER A 215 -33.79 20.12 -44.77
C SER A 215 -34.55 21.08 -43.81
N SER A 216 -34.19 22.38 -43.93
CA SER A 216 -34.90 23.59 -43.45
C SER A 216 -34.93 23.82 -41.92
N SER A 217 -34.70 25.01 -41.35
CA SER A 217 -34.99 26.37 -41.85
C SER A 217 -34.07 27.47 -41.28
N LYS A 218 -33.99 28.62 -41.97
CA LYS A 218 -33.12 29.76 -41.62
C LYS A 218 -33.61 30.57 -40.40
N LYS A 219 -32.70 30.99 -39.51
CA LYS A 219 -32.81 32.32 -38.86
C LYS A 219 -31.44 32.93 -38.52
N LYS A 220 -31.22 34.19 -38.88
CA LYS A 220 -30.02 34.99 -38.55
C LYS A 220 -30.29 35.89 -37.34
N MET A 221 -29.30 36.00 -36.44
CA MET A 221 -28.93 37.14 -35.57
C MET A 221 -27.70 36.65 -34.80
N LYS A 222 -26.46 37.14 -34.95
CA LYS A 222 -25.91 38.50 -35.10
C LYS A 222 -26.29 39.46 -33.96
N LYS A 223 -25.40 39.58 -32.97
CA LYS A 223 -25.15 40.83 -32.25
C LYS A 223 -23.69 40.89 -31.82
N GLU A 224 -23.04 42.02 -32.11
CA GLU A 224 -21.67 42.33 -31.70
C GLU A 224 -21.66 43.23 -30.46
N LYS A 225 -20.45 43.46 -29.92
CA LYS A 225 -20.10 44.43 -28.86
C LYS A 225 -20.52 44.02 -27.44
N LYS A 226 -19.75 44.39 -26.41
CA LYS A 226 -18.85 45.56 -26.34
C LYS A 226 -17.58 45.28 -25.51
N MET A 227 -16.43 45.80 -25.96
CA MET A 227 -15.22 45.91 -25.13
C MET A 227 -15.46 46.90 -23.99
N LYS A 228 -14.79 46.69 -22.86
CA LYS A 228 -14.14 47.79 -22.13
C LYS A 228 -12.83 47.29 -21.51
N LYS A 229 -11.72 47.92 -21.88
CA LYS A 229 -10.49 48.00 -21.07
C LYS A 229 -10.70 49.11 -20.05
N GLU A 230 -10.08 48.99 -18.90
CA GLU A 230 -9.48 50.12 -18.18
C GLU A 230 -8.31 49.57 -17.39
N ASP A 231 -7.13 50.12 -17.66
CA ASP A 231 -5.87 49.79 -16.99
C ASP A 231 -5.74 50.72 -15.75
N GLY A 232 -4.98 50.33 -14.72
CA GLY A 232 -4.87 51.15 -13.51
C GLY A 232 -3.92 50.61 -12.43
N ASP A 233 -2.65 50.98 -12.53
CA ASP A 233 -1.65 50.78 -11.47
C ASP A 233 -1.83 51.80 -10.33
N VAL A 234 -1.69 51.36 -9.07
CA VAL A 234 -1.38 52.23 -7.91
C VAL A 234 -0.50 51.44 -6.93
N GLU A 235 0.72 51.92 -6.70
CA GLU A 235 1.53 51.59 -5.52
C GLU A 235 1.26 52.65 -4.43
N MET A 236 1.17 52.25 -3.16
CA MET A 236 1.91 52.93 -2.08
C MET A 236 1.88 52.16 -0.74
N GLU A 237 2.79 52.56 0.15
CA GLU A 237 3.12 51.97 1.45
C GLU A 237 2.21 52.49 2.59
N GLY A 238 2.25 51.85 3.75
CA GLY A 238 1.60 52.27 5.00
C GLY A 238 1.99 51.36 6.18
N GLU A 239 2.26 51.94 7.34
CA GLU A 239 2.86 51.28 8.53
C GLU A 239 1.80 51.05 9.65
N GLU A 240 2.25 51.02 10.92
CA GLU A 240 1.53 50.70 12.18
C GLU A 240 1.43 49.16 12.40
N GLU A 241 2.24 48.52 13.25
CA GLU A 241 2.58 48.72 14.68
C GLU A 241 1.37 48.61 15.63
N ASP A 242 1.43 47.61 16.52
CA ASP A 242 0.75 47.57 17.82
C ASP A 242 1.56 46.59 18.72
N GLU A 243 2.37 47.12 19.63
CA GLU A 243 2.85 46.37 20.80
C GLU A 243 1.84 46.54 21.93
N ASP A 244 1.54 45.48 22.70
CA ASP A 244 0.95 45.67 24.02
C ASP A 244 1.49 44.63 25.02
N GLN A 245 2.11 45.13 26.09
CA GLN A 245 2.64 44.35 27.20
C GLN A 245 2.04 44.86 28.51
N GLU A 246 1.32 44.03 29.26
CA GLU A 246 1.05 44.30 30.68
C GLU A 246 1.59 43.17 31.58
N GLU A 247 2.70 43.47 32.29
CA GLU A 247 3.06 42.73 33.50
C GLU A 247 2.17 43.17 34.67
N PHE A 248 1.65 42.21 35.45
CA PHE A 248 1.56 42.45 36.90
C PHE A 248 1.77 41.18 37.74
N LYS A 249 2.48 41.35 38.87
CA LYS A 249 2.94 40.34 39.83
C LYS A 249 2.31 40.63 41.23
N PRO A 250 2.68 39.94 42.33
CA PRO A 250 2.66 38.49 42.60
C PRO A 250 1.98 38.15 43.96
N LYS A 251 1.94 36.86 44.31
CA LYS A 251 2.01 36.22 45.66
C LYS A 251 2.03 34.68 45.41
N SER A 252 2.92 33.85 45.97
CA SER A 252 3.26 33.60 47.39
C SER A 252 2.04 33.02 48.14
N ASP A 253 2.10 31.89 48.85
CA ASP A 253 3.20 31.12 49.48
C ASP A 253 2.89 29.58 49.36
N ASP A 254 3.86 28.64 49.18
CA ASP A 254 4.51 27.77 50.23
C ASP A 254 3.63 26.53 50.62
N GLU A 255 4.07 25.29 50.90
CA GLU A 255 5.38 24.57 51.06
C GLU A 255 5.48 23.37 50.03
N GLY A 256 6.54 22.56 49.89
CA GLY A 256 6.94 21.38 50.71
C GLY A 256 6.14 20.09 50.37
N GLU A 257 6.68 18.89 50.12
CA GLU A 257 8.04 18.31 50.09
C GLU A 257 8.16 17.17 49.02
N GLU A 258 9.31 16.49 48.94
CA GLU A 258 9.60 15.26 48.17
C GLU A 258 9.01 14.00 48.92
N ASP A 259 9.11 12.70 48.55
CA ASP A 259 10.02 11.95 47.66
C ASP A 259 9.50 10.49 47.37
N GLN A 260 10.17 9.76 46.45
CA GLN A 260 10.37 8.28 46.26
C GLN A 260 9.35 7.17 46.66
N ASP A 261 8.92 6.38 45.66
CA ASP A 261 9.21 4.94 45.35
C ASP A 261 8.93 3.69 46.28
N GLU A 262 8.46 2.62 45.59
CA GLU A 262 8.68 1.12 45.70
C GLU A 262 8.16 0.15 46.85
N ASP A 263 7.65 -1.03 46.41
CA ASP A 263 7.77 -2.47 46.89
C ASP A 263 6.95 -3.25 48.02
N GLU A 264 7.11 -4.61 48.04
CA GLU A 264 6.33 -5.83 48.54
C GLU A 264 5.83 -5.96 50.03
N GLU A 265 5.06 -6.97 50.53
CA GLU A 265 4.51 -8.31 50.10
C GLU A 265 3.00 -8.52 50.57
N GLU A 266 2.32 -9.63 50.96
CA GLU A 266 2.65 -11.06 51.27
C GLU A 266 1.59 -12.13 50.81
N ASP A 267 2.10 -13.22 50.21
CA ASP A 267 1.70 -14.66 50.10
C ASP A 267 0.35 -15.26 50.67
N LYS A 268 0.20 -16.60 50.49
CA LYS A 268 -0.53 -17.62 51.29
C LYS A 268 -2.04 -17.91 51.06
N LYS A 269 -2.27 -18.88 50.15
CA LYS A 269 -2.97 -20.20 50.37
C LYS A 269 -4.30 -20.21 51.21
N SER A 270 -5.42 -20.80 50.76
CA SER A 270 -5.63 -22.27 50.85
C SER A 270 -7.03 -22.84 50.46
N SER A 271 -7.04 -23.85 49.57
CA SER A 271 -7.78 -25.14 49.60
C SER A 271 -9.33 -25.32 49.81
N LYS A 272 -9.93 -26.05 48.86
CA LYS A 272 -10.92 -27.17 49.00
C LYS A 272 -12.37 -26.93 49.52
N LYS A 273 -13.35 -27.30 48.68
CA LYS A 273 -14.14 -28.56 48.84
C LYS A 273 -15.01 -28.95 47.62
N ARG A 274 -15.20 -30.25 47.41
CA ARG A 274 -16.13 -30.91 46.44
C ARG A 274 -17.36 -31.47 47.17
N LYS A 275 -18.47 -31.71 46.45
CA LYS A 275 -19.45 -32.80 46.75
C LYS A 275 -20.11 -33.35 45.47
N LYS A 276 -20.89 -34.43 45.58
CA LYS A 276 -21.26 -35.35 44.47
C LYS A 276 -22.71 -35.18 43.94
N ALA A 277 -22.91 -35.67 42.71
CA ALA A 277 -24.18 -36.01 42.03
C ALA A 277 -24.82 -37.32 42.62
N PRO A 278 -25.90 -37.97 42.06
CA PRO A 278 -26.61 -37.72 40.79
C PRO A 278 -28.16 -37.88 40.79
N ALA A 279 -28.80 -37.63 39.64
CA ALA A 279 -30.13 -38.15 39.27
C ALA A 279 -30.28 -38.28 37.73
N LYS A 280 -31.16 -39.16 37.24
CA LYS A 280 -31.54 -39.31 35.82
C LYS A 280 -33.03 -38.98 35.62
N SER A 281 -33.38 -38.39 34.47
CA SER A 281 -34.72 -38.52 33.86
C SER A 281 -34.63 -38.38 32.34
N ASN A 282 -35.59 -38.94 31.61
CA ASN A 282 -35.62 -38.93 30.14
C ASN A 282 -36.39 -37.71 29.60
N GLY A 283 -35.94 -37.15 28.47
CA GLY A 283 -36.70 -36.14 27.72
C GLY A 283 -36.06 -35.84 26.37
N LYS A 284 -36.67 -36.31 25.27
CA LYS A 284 -36.16 -36.13 23.89
C LYS A 284 -37.15 -35.29 23.08
N PRO A 285 -36.81 -34.05 22.68
CA PRO A 285 -37.51 -33.33 21.62
C PRO A 285 -36.81 -33.52 20.26
N ALA A 286 -37.51 -33.18 19.17
CA ALA A 286 -37.06 -33.44 17.80
C ALA A 286 -36.07 -32.37 17.26
N LYS A 287 -35.41 -32.71 16.13
CA LYS A 287 -34.70 -31.74 15.29
C LYS A 287 -35.62 -30.57 14.94
N LYS A 288 -35.28 -29.35 15.38
CA LYS A 288 -35.34 -28.18 14.50
C LYS A 288 -33.91 -27.89 14.08
N VAL A 289 -33.61 -28.14 12.80
CA VAL A 289 -32.42 -27.57 12.19
C VAL A 289 -32.69 -26.07 12.09
N LYS A 290 -32.11 -25.28 13.00
CA LYS A 290 -31.89 -23.87 12.70
C LYS A 290 -31.05 -23.85 11.43
N LYS A 291 -31.38 -22.97 10.47
CA LYS A 291 -30.34 -22.47 9.57
C LYS A 291 -29.21 -21.99 10.47
N SER A 292 -27.97 -22.42 10.18
CA SER A 292 -26.84 -21.59 10.54
C SER A 292 -27.07 -20.23 9.89
N ASP A 293 -26.98 -19.16 10.66
CA ASP A 293 -26.73 -17.86 10.05
C ASP A 293 -25.41 -18.00 9.30
N GLU A 294 -25.47 -17.90 7.97
CA GLU A 294 -24.28 -17.75 7.16
C GLU A 294 -23.76 -16.34 7.42
N THR A 295 -22.92 -16.23 8.45
CA THR A 295 -22.06 -15.07 8.65
C THR A 295 -21.37 -14.80 7.32
N PRO A 296 -21.58 -13.63 6.68
CA PRO A 296 -21.11 -13.40 5.32
C PRO A 296 -19.59 -13.55 5.31
N THR A 297 -19.10 -14.51 4.54
CA THR A 297 -17.67 -14.79 4.42
C THR A 297 -17.03 -13.69 3.57
N ASP A 298 -16.45 -12.69 4.23
CA ASP A 298 -15.71 -11.56 3.63
C ASP A 298 -14.34 -11.96 3.02
N GLY A 299 -14.35 -13.12 2.35
CA GLY A 299 -13.20 -13.78 1.73
C GLY A 299 -13.56 -14.42 0.37
N GLY A 300 -14.56 -13.85 -0.31
CA GLY A 300 -14.77 -14.13 -1.73
C GLY A 300 -13.74 -13.44 -2.60
N VAL A 301 -13.50 -13.97 -3.80
CA VAL A 301 -12.56 -13.41 -4.78
C VAL A 301 -13.30 -12.92 -6.03
N LEU A 302 -12.74 -11.90 -6.70
CA LEU A 302 -13.09 -11.57 -8.08
C LEU A 302 -12.08 -12.28 -8.99
N ILE A 303 -12.59 -13.03 -9.98
CA ILE A 303 -11.79 -13.67 -11.02
C ILE A 303 -12.28 -13.14 -12.37
N GLU A 304 -11.36 -12.60 -13.15
CA GLU A 304 -11.50 -12.28 -14.56
C GLU A 304 -10.54 -13.20 -15.33
N MET A 305 -11.02 -13.88 -16.38
CA MET A 305 -10.33 -15.05 -16.94
C MET A 305 -10.71 -15.22 -18.41
N ASN A 306 -9.71 -15.11 -19.28
CA ASN A 306 -9.79 -15.40 -20.70
C ASN A 306 -9.41 -16.88 -20.96
N GLN A 307 -8.33 -17.36 -20.33
CA GLN A 307 -7.85 -18.74 -20.46
C GLN A 307 -7.57 -19.39 -19.10
N HIS A 308 -7.45 -20.72 -19.08
CA HIS A 308 -6.95 -21.46 -17.91
C HIS A 308 -5.43 -21.25 -17.81
N VAL A 309 -4.95 -20.95 -16.60
CA VAL A 309 -3.54 -20.70 -16.31
C VAL A 309 -3.16 -21.54 -15.10
N SER A 310 -2.06 -22.29 -15.19
CA SER A 310 -1.57 -23.16 -14.11
C SER A 310 -0.06 -23.12 -14.05
N LEU A 311 0.47 -22.30 -13.13
CA LEU A 311 1.90 -22.00 -13.02
C LEU A 311 2.42 -22.27 -11.61
N THR A 312 3.70 -22.62 -11.50
CA THR A 312 4.34 -22.92 -10.20
C THR A 312 5.30 -21.81 -9.82
N PHE A 313 5.26 -21.35 -8.57
CA PHE A 313 6.07 -20.24 -8.06
C PHE A 313 6.76 -20.61 -6.75
N SER A 314 7.86 -19.92 -6.41
CA SER A 314 8.53 -20.11 -5.12
C SER A 314 7.76 -19.38 -4.00
N LEU A 315 7.37 -20.13 -2.96
CA LEU A 315 6.66 -19.59 -1.80
C LEU A 315 7.49 -18.57 -1.01
N LYS A 316 8.83 -18.66 -1.05
CA LYS A 316 9.75 -17.71 -0.41
C LYS A 316 9.49 -16.27 -0.86
N TYR A 317 9.37 -16.03 -2.16
CA TYR A 317 9.11 -14.69 -2.70
C TYR A 317 7.69 -14.23 -2.40
N LEU A 318 6.69 -15.11 -2.56
CA LEU A 318 5.29 -14.77 -2.27
C LEU A 318 5.07 -14.41 -0.79
N VAL A 319 5.74 -15.07 0.16
CA VAL A 319 5.74 -14.71 1.59
C VAL A 319 6.36 -13.34 1.83
N ASN A 320 7.37 -12.93 1.06
CA ASN A 320 7.93 -11.58 1.11
C ASN A 320 6.96 -10.54 0.52
N PHE A 321 6.39 -10.77 -0.66
CA PHE A 321 5.41 -9.88 -1.27
C PHE A 321 4.19 -9.68 -0.36
N SER A 322 3.79 -10.72 0.39
CA SER A 322 2.69 -10.67 1.36
C SER A 322 2.84 -9.60 2.45
N LYS A 323 4.04 -9.07 2.68
CA LYS A 323 4.30 -8.01 3.66
C LYS A 323 3.65 -6.68 3.26
N SER A 324 3.42 -6.46 1.96
CA SER A 324 2.63 -5.34 1.43
C SER A 324 1.14 -5.36 1.82
N SER A 325 0.65 -6.40 2.52
CA SER A 325 -0.66 -6.36 3.19
C SER A 325 -0.74 -5.30 4.31
N ALA A 326 0.38 -4.67 4.69
CA ALA A 326 0.41 -3.49 5.56
C ALA A 326 0.11 -2.16 4.82
N LEU A 327 0.27 -2.14 3.50
CA LEU A 327 -0.01 -0.99 2.62
C LEU A 327 -1.45 -1.03 2.10
N SER A 328 -1.94 -2.22 1.70
CA SER A 328 -3.29 -2.38 1.14
C SER A 328 -4.00 -3.63 1.67
N ASN A 329 -5.31 -3.49 1.90
CA ASN A 329 -6.19 -4.59 2.29
C ASN A 329 -6.56 -5.50 1.10
N THR A 330 -6.22 -5.11 -0.12
CA THR A 330 -6.54 -5.84 -1.37
C THR A 330 -5.25 -6.13 -2.12
N VAL A 331 -5.19 -7.32 -2.73
CA VAL A 331 -4.12 -7.75 -3.63
C VAL A 331 -4.72 -8.24 -4.93
N GLN A 332 -4.05 -7.96 -6.03
CA GLN A 332 -4.40 -8.47 -7.35
C GLN A 332 -3.25 -9.32 -7.89
N LEU A 333 -3.57 -10.55 -8.31
CA LEU A 333 -2.66 -11.48 -8.98
C LEU A 333 -3.00 -11.46 -10.47
N MET A 334 -2.01 -11.22 -11.33
CA MET A 334 -2.16 -11.22 -12.79
C MET A 334 -1.20 -12.24 -13.41
N MET A 335 -1.74 -13.13 -14.25
CA MET A 335 -1.04 -14.32 -14.73
C MET A 335 -1.36 -14.60 -16.21
N SER A 336 -0.34 -15.04 -16.95
CA SER A 336 -0.41 -15.66 -18.28
C SER A 336 0.70 -16.71 -18.36
N ASN A 337 0.55 -17.76 -19.17
CA ASN A 337 1.45 -18.92 -19.13
C ASN A 337 2.92 -18.58 -19.50
N ASP A 338 3.13 -17.59 -20.36
CA ASP A 338 4.45 -17.18 -20.87
C ASP A 338 5.04 -15.94 -20.16
N VAL A 339 4.41 -15.49 -19.06
CA VAL A 339 4.67 -14.17 -18.44
C VAL A 339 4.93 -14.32 -16.93
N PRO A 340 5.86 -13.55 -16.32
CA PRO A 340 6.01 -13.48 -14.87
C PRO A 340 4.68 -13.14 -14.17
N LEU A 341 4.42 -13.80 -13.03
CA LEU A 341 3.30 -13.44 -12.15
C LEU A 341 3.50 -12.01 -11.65
N LEU A 342 2.51 -11.17 -11.89
CA LEU A 342 2.44 -9.83 -11.33
C LEU A 342 1.52 -9.82 -10.11
N VAL A 343 2.06 -9.47 -8.95
CA VAL A 343 1.33 -9.22 -7.70
C VAL A 343 1.29 -7.72 -7.46
N SER A 344 0.11 -7.11 -7.57
CA SER A 344 -0.10 -5.67 -7.35
C SER A 344 -0.85 -5.40 -6.05
N TYR A 345 -0.39 -4.39 -5.31
CA TYR A 345 -1.07 -3.77 -4.19
C TYR A 345 -1.20 -2.26 -4.48
N LYS A 346 -2.37 -1.80 -4.92
CA LYS A 346 -2.68 -0.36 -4.97
C LYS A 346 -3.04 0.15 -3.57
N PHE A 347 -2.49 1.31 -3.19
CA PHE A 347 -2.77 2.02 -1.95
C PHE A 347 -3.00 3.51 -2.26
N GLY A 348 -3.54 4.30 -1.32
CA GLY A 348 -4.19 5.59 -1.61
C GLY A 348 -3.33 6.73 -2.19
N GLN A 349 -2.06 6.49 -2.50
CA GLN A 349 -1.17 7.46 -3.16
C GLN A 349 -0.06 6.80 -4.01
N GLY A 350 -0.30 5.58 -4.48
CA GLY A 350 0.69 4.82 -5.24
C GLY A 350 0.40 3.33 -5.31
N GLU A 351 1.32 2.59 -5.91
CA GLU A 351 1.23 1.14 -6.02
C GLU A 351 2.59 0.48 -5.83
N ILE A 352 2.56 -0.78 -5.37
CA ILE A 352 3.71 -1.67 -5.39
C ILE A 352 3.35 -2.91 -6.19
N LYS A 353 4.15 -3.15 -7.23
CA LYS A 353 4.05 -4.23 -8.22
C LYS A 353 5.26 -5.14 -8.06
N TYR A 354 5.02 -6.42 -7.79
CA TYR A 354 6.06 -7.44 -7.77
C TYR A 354 5.90 -8.38 -8.95
N TYR A 355 6.97 -8.60 -9.70
CA TYR A 355 7.04 -9.56 -10.80
C TYR A 355 7.86 -10.76 -10.34
N LEU A 356 7.38 -11.98 -10.62
CA LEU A 356 8.06 -13.23 -10.24
C LEU A 356 8.02 -14.23 -11.39
N ALA A 357 9.19 -14.65 -11.86
CA ALA A 357 9.28 -15.68 -12.88
C ALA A 357 8.69 -17.02 -12.37
N PRO A 358 7.92 -17.75 -13.21
CA PRO A 358 7.47 -19.09 -12.85
C PRO A 358 8.67 -20.04 -12.73
N LYS A 359 8.57 -21.00 -11.80
CA LYS A 359 9.39 -22.21 -11.83
C LYS A 359 8.94 -23.04 -13.03
N ILE A 360 9.71 -22.98 -14.11
CA ILE A 360 9.66 -23.95 -15.20
C ILE A 360 9.94 -25.33 -14.60
N GLY A 361 9.05 -26.29 -14.82
CA GLY A 361 9.30 -27.69 -14.49
C GLY A 361 10.19 -28.34 -15.54
N GLU A 362 11.02 -29.30 -15.15
CA GLU A 362 11.57 -30.26 -16.11
C GLU A 362 10.40 -31.14 -16.59
N GLU A 363 10.16 -31.19 -17.91
CA GLU A 363 9.18 -32.09 -18.57
C GLU A 363 9.73 -33.53 -18.73
#